data_AF-A0A2D6N282-F1
#
_entry.id   AF-A0A2D6N282-F1
#
_cell.length_a   1.000
_cell.length_b   1.000
_cell.length_c   1.000
_cell.angle_alpha   90.00
_cell.angle_beta   90.00
_cell.angle_gamma   90.00
#
_symmetry.space_group_name_H-M   'P 1'
#
loop_
_entity.id
_entity.type
_entity.pdbx_description
1 polymer ?
#
loop_
_entity_poly.entity_id
_entity_poly.type
_entity_poly.pdbx_seq_one_letter_code
_entity_poly.pdbx_strand_id
1 'polypeptide(L)'
;MRYRIVAHPILFALFPIIFIYAHNLARFEIELGELIMPVILASIGTSVLWLVVRLLLRDTQKAAVLSSCMLLLFFSYGHAWQSLSDSVIGDIHIGRHRYIGGSWTLLFMLALFAVTRIHTDWFKVTRVLNLVGAVLLVVPITTAVSSLLDQRVSLGSPVVQESEDEVAAKIMTVQYPNIYYIILDAYGRDDVLRDIYQYDNTEFLQYLAGRGFYVAAKSNSNYDRTYLSLASSLNYSYLNDILPSQYIDSSREDYAAPLELIRKNRVAAFLRAHGYRFAVYSSGFWGTHGIRDAADIFVTFPLGLNEFQNVLLNTTPLPALLERIPAFEWAESLQVPALLETLGLVEVFPDLGLLTKLNASSSSFQHEVHRRRLLYIFDHLVDIPKTEPPVFVLAHIMLPHPPFVFDTDGSRIDLGIPFTIENPPPSPRGEEYRM
;
A
#
# COMPACT_ATOMS: atom_id res chain seq x y z
N MET A 1 -25.42 -39.34 -9.31
CA MET A 1 -25.32 -38.00 -9.95
C MET A 1 -23.90 -37.48 -9.73
N ARG A 2 -23.10 -37.26 -10.79
CA ARG A 2 -21.75 -36.67 -10.62
C ARG A 2 -21.92 -35.18 -10.32
N TYR A 3 -21.57 -34.74 -9.12
CA TYR A 3 -21.53 -33.32 -8.78
C TYR A 3 -20.65 -32.56 -9.78
N ARG A 4 -21.24 -31.60 -10.49
CA ARG A 4 -20.55 -30.73 -11.46
C ARG A 4 -19.96 -29.54 -10.70
N ILE A 5 -18.91 -29.78 -9.92
CA ILE A 5 -18.23 -28.73 -9.16
C ILE A 5 -17.50 -27.82 -10.15
N VAL A 6 -17.78 -26.52 -10.07
CA VAL A 6 -17.11 -25.46 -10.83
C VAL A 6 -16.52 -24.50 -9.80
N ALA A 7 -15.19 -24.50 -9.66
CA ALA A 7 -14.48 -23.71 -8.66
C ALA A 7 -13.40 -22.79 -9.28
N HIS A 8 -12.87 -23.18 -10.44
CA HIS A 8 -11.73 -22.51 -11.05
C HIS A 8 -11.85 -21.00 -11.30
N PRO A 9 -13.03 -20.38 -11.55
CA PRO A 9 -13.10 -18.92 -11.60
C PRO A 9 -12.67 -18.28 -10.28
N ILE A 10 -13.20 -18.75 -9.15
CA ILE A 10 -12.84 -18.24 -7.82
C ILE A 10 -11.38 -18.57 -7.52
N LEU A 11 -10.90 -19.78 -7.80
CA LEU A 11 -9.51 -20.16 -7.54
C LEU A 11 -8.52 -19.26 -8.30
N PHE A 12 -8.81 -18.92 -9.56
CA PHE A 12 -7.96 -18.03 -10.35
C PHE A 12 -8.06 -16.56 -9.91
N ALA A 13 -9.19 -16.12 -9.36
CA ALA A 13 -9.32 -14.79 -8.78
C ALA A 13 -8.55 -14.66 -7.45
N LEU A 14 -8.56 -15.72 -6.63
CA LEU A 14 -7.86 -15.73 -5.34
C LEU A 14 -6.36 -15.95 -5.46
N PHE A 15 -5.91 -16.66 -6.51
CA PHE A 15 -4.51 -16.97 -6.72
C PHE A 15 -3.58 -15.74 -6.68
N PRO A 16 -3.76 -14.68 -7.49
CA PRO A 16 -2.85 -13.53 -7.47
C PRO A 16 -2.84 -12.81 -6.12
N ILE A 17 -3.99 -12.75 -5.43
CA ILE A 17 -4.11 -12.11 -4.11
C ILE A 17 -3.28 -12.87 -3.07
N ILE A 18 -3.50 -14.18 -2.98
CA ILE A 18 -2.80 -15.04 -2.01
C ILE A 18 -1.31 -15.15 -2.37
N PHE A 19 -0.98 -15.17 -3.66
CA PHE A 19 0.40 -15.20 -4.14
C PHE A 19 1.18 -13.96 -3.73
N ILE A 20 0.65 -12.75 -4.01
CA ILE A 20 1.28 -11.49 -3.61
C ILE A 20 1.41 -11.43 -2.10
N TYR A 21 0.36 -11.78 -1.35
CA TYR A 21 0.42 -11.81 0.10
C TYR A 21 1.51 -12.75 0.62
N ALA A 22 1.52 -14.01 0.17
CA ALA A 22 2.46 -15.03 0.63
C ALA A 22 3.92 -14.66 0.33
N HIS A 23 4.19 -14.06 -0.83
CA HIS A 23 5.55 -13.69 -1.23
C HIS A 23 6.07 -12.46 -0.47
N ASN A 24 5.17 -11.61 0.01
CA ASN A 24 5.49 -10.37 0.71
C ASN A 24 5.36 -10.49 2.24
N LEU A 25 4.73 -11.56 2.75
CA LEU A 25 4.43 -11.74 4.16
C LEU A 25 5.70 -11.80 5.03
N ALA A 26 6.67 -12.63 4.66
CA ALA A 26 7.94 -12.74 5.39
C ALA A 26 8.73 -11.43 5.37
N ARG A 27 8.53 -10.61 4.33
CA ARG A 27 9.26 -9.36 4.12
C ARG A 27 8.64 -8.19 4.90
N PHE A 28 7.32 -8.05 4.89
CA PHE A 28 6.64 -6.83 5.36
C PHE A 28 5.65 -7.04 6.51
N GLU A 29 5.58 -8.26 7.07
CA GLU A 29 4.66 -8.63 8.16
C GLU A 29 3.20 -8.21 7.92
N ILE A 30 2.70 -8.41 6.69
CA ILE A 30 1.36 -8.00 6.30
C ILE A 30 0.30 -8.71 7.17
N GLU A 31 -0.52 -7.92 7.87
CA GLU A 31 -1.60 -8.43 8.71
C GLU A 31 -2.60 -9.28 7.91
N LEU A 32 -3.10 -10.37 8.51
CA LEU A 32 -4.12 -11.21 7.88
C LEU A 32 -5.42 -10.46 7.56
N GLY A 33 -5.72 -9.40 8.32
CA GLY A 33 -6.86 -8.52 8.07
C GLY A 33 -6.85 -7.90 6.68
N GLU A 34 -5.65 -7.69 6.12
CA GLU A 34 -5.47 -7.05 4.81
C GLU A 34 -5.89 -7.92 3.63
N LEU A 35 -6.03 -9.23 3.83
CA LEU A 35 -6.56 -10.15 2.83
C LEU A 35 -8.08 -10.10 2.72
N ILE A 36 -8.79 -9.75 3.80
CA ILE A 36 -10.24 -9.95 3.91
C ILE A 36 -10.97 -9.19 2.80
N MET A 37 -10.67 -7.90 2.67
CA MET A 37 -11.37 -7.02 1.74
C MET A 37 -11.06 -7.38 0.26
N PRO A 38 -9.79 -7.57 -0.16
CA PRO A 38 -9.49 -8.02 -1.52
C PRO A 38 -10.10 -9.38 -1.89
N VAL A 39 -10.06 -10.36 -0.97
CA VAL A 39 -10.66 -11.69 -1.17
C VAL A 39 -12.18 -11.58 -1.35
N ILE A 40 -12.85 -10.79 -0.53
CA ILE A 40 -14.30 -10.56 -0.62
C ILE A 40 -14.64 -9.90 -1.96
N LEU A 41 -13.98 -8.80 -2.33
CA LEU A 41 -14.27 -8.11 -3.59
C LEU A 41 -13.98 -8.96 -4.81
N ALA A 42 -12.85 -9.70 -4.84
CA ALA A 42 -12.54 -10.58 -5.94
C ALA A 42 -13.54 -11.73 -6.05
N SER A 43 -14.01 -12.28 -4.92
CA SER A 43 -15.03 -13.33 -4.90
C SER A 43 -16.38 -12.84 -5.39
N ILE A 44 -16.82 -11.65 -4.94
CA ILE A 44 -18.06 -11.01 -5.39
C ILE A 44 -17.97 -10.67 -6.88
N GLY A 45 -16.91 -9.97 -7.29
CA GLY A 45 -16.69 -9.57 -8.68
C GLY A 45 -16.64 -10.77 -9.62
N THR A 46 -15.97 -11.84 -9.21
CA THR A 46 -15.93 -13.11 -9.97
C THR A 46 -17.29 -13.77 -10.06
N SER A 47 -18.07 -13.77 -8.97
CA SER A 47 -19.41 -14.37 -8.94
C SER A 47 -20.37 -13.61 -9.86
N VAL A 48 -20.32 -12.28 -9.84
CA VAL A 48 -21.10 -11.41 -10.73
C VAL A 48 -20.67 -11.60 -12.19
N LEU A 49 -19.37 -11.56 -12.48
CA LEU A 49 -18.82 -11.81 -13.81
C LEU A 49 -19.31 -13.16 -14.36
N TRP A 50 -19.15 -14.22 -13.56
CA TRP A 50 -19.53 -15.56 -13.96
C TRP A 50 -21.04 -15.68 -14.18
N LEU A 51 -21.86 -15.04 -13.34
CA LEU A 51 -23.30 -14.98 -13.53
C LEU A 51 -23.67 -14.29 -14.84
N VAL A 52 -23.10 -13.12 -15.12
CA VAL A 52 -23.35 -12.37 -16.36
C VAL A 52 -22.99 -13.22 -17.59
N VAL A 53 -21.78 -13.80 -17.61
CA VAL A 53 -21.34 -14.65 -18.73
C VAL A 53 -22.23 -15.89 -18.85
N ARG A 54 -22.69 -16.47 -17.73
CA ARG A 54 -23.61 -17.60 -17.72
C ARG A 54 -24.96 -17.22 -18.32
N LEU A 55 -25.48 -16.03 -18.06
CA LEU A 55 -26.73 -15.55 -18.66
C LEU A 55 -26.59 -15.38 -20.18
N LEU A 56 -25.42 -14.92 -20.64
CA LEU A 56 -25.12 -14.73 -22.07
C LEU A 56 -24.93 -16.04 -22.82
N LEU A 57 -24.12 -16.96 -22.28
CA LEU A 57 -23.79 -18.24 -22.93
C LEU A 57 -24.81 -19.35 -22.66
N ARG A 58 -25.65 -19.19 -21.63
CA ARG A 58 -26.63 -20.18 -21.14
C ARG A 58 -26.02 -21.55 -20.80
N ASP A 59 -24.70 -21.59 -20.58
CA ASP A 59 -23.94 -22.80 -20.25
C ASP A 59 -22.98 -22.48 -19.12
N THR A 60 -23.17 -23.16 -17.99
CA THR A 60 -22.41 -22.92 -16.76
C THR A 60 -20.91 -23.20 -16.92
N GLN A 61 -20.53 -24.23 -17.68
CA GLN A 61 -19.13 -24.65 -17.83
C GLN A 61 -18.39 -23.73 -18.79
N LYS A 62 -18.99 -23.44 -19.95
CA LYS A 62 -18.43 -22.46 -20.89
C LYS A 62 -18.27 -21.09 -20.25
N ALA A 63 -19.28 -20.66 -19.48
CA ALA A 63 -19.22 -19.40 -18.77
C ALA A 63 -18.11 -19.35 -17.73
N ALA A 64 -17.89 -20.44 -17.00
CA ALA A 64 -16.80 -20.52 -16.03
C ALA A 64 -15.44 -20.42 -16.71
N VAL A 65 -15.24 -21.14 -17.83
CA VAL A 65 -13.99 -21.11 -18.60
C VAL A 65 -13.71 -19.70 -19.10
N LEU A 66 -14.68 -19.06 -19.74
CA LEU A 66 -14.51 -17.69 -20.24
C LEU A 66 -14.24 -16.70 -19.09
N SER A 67 -14.95 -16.82 -17.97
CA SER A 67 -14.72 -15.97 -16.79
C SER A 67 -13.30 -16.14 -16.24
N SER A 68 -12.79 -17.36 -16.25
CA SER A 68 -11.41 -17.66 -15.80
C SER A 68 -10.37 -17.07 -16.74
N CYS A 69 -10.58 -17.14 -18.05
CA CYS A 69 -9.73 -16.44 -19.01
C CYS A 69 -9.75 -14.92 -18.80
N MET A 70 -10.93 -14.34 -18.54
CA MET A 70 -11.07 -12.91 -18.25
C MET A 70 -10.34 -12.51 -16.97
N LEU A 71 -10.42 -13.30 -15.90
CA LEU A 71 -9.71 -13.05 -14.65
C LEU A 71 -8.20 -13.15 -14.82
N LEU A 72 -7.71 -14.14 -15.58
CA LEU A 72 -6.29 -14.25 -15.92
C LEU A 72 -5.80 -13.03 -16.70
N LEU A 73 -6.55 -12.59 -17.71
CA LEU A 73 -6.23 -11.36 -18.45
C LEU A 73 -6.27 -10.13 -17.55
N PHE A 74 -7.25 -10.04 -16.66
CA PHE A 74 -7.41 -8.93 -15.73
C PHE A 74 -6.21 -8.79 -14.79
N PHE A 75 -5.83 -9.84 -14.05
CA PHE A 75 -4.72 -9.79 -13.08
C PHE A 75 -3.32 -9.88 -13.71
N SER A 76 -3.21 -10.16 -15.02
CA SER A 76 -1.91 -10.15 -15.72
C SER A 76 -1.62 -8.85 -16.48
N TYR A 77 -2.59 -7.95 -16.59
CA TYR A 77 -2.46 -6.72 -17.38
C TYR A 77 -1.31 -5.84 -16.88
N GLY A 78 -1.26 -5.60 -15.57
CA GLY A 78 -0.25 -4.76 -14.94
C GLY A 78 1.16 -5.31 -15.08
N HIS A 79 1.33 -6.62 -14.91
CA HIS A 79 2.62 -7.29 -15.11
C HIS A 79 3.12 -7.16 -16.54
N ALA A 80 2.22 -7.29 -17.52
CA ALA A 80 2.56 -7.11 -18.92
C ALA A 80 2.92 -5.65 -19.23
N TRP A 81 2.18 -4.71 -18.66
CA TRP A 81 2.48 -3.29 -18.81
C TRP A 81 3.82 -2.93 -18.18
N GLN A 82 4.10 -3.35 -16.95
CA GLN A 82 5.38 -3.12 -16.28
C GLN A 82 6.56 -3.74 -17.05
N SER A 83 6.36 -4.92 -17.65
CA SER A 83 7.42 -5.59 -18.43
C SER A 83 7.71 -4.90 -19.77
N LEU A 84 6.73 -4.15 -20.31
CA LEU A 84 6.80 -3.57 -21.65
C LEU A 84 6.84 -2.04 -21.64
N SER A 85 6.68 -1.38 -20.48
CA SER A 85 6.53 0.08 -20.35
C SER A 85 7.66 0.84 -21.03
N ASP A 86 8.88 0.33 -20.84
CA ASP A 86 10.11 0.95 -21.36
C ASP A 86 10.57 0.33 -22.69
N SER A 87 9.82 -0.65 -23.19
CA SER A 87 10.18 -1.35 -24.43
C SER A 87 9.81 -0.54 -25.67
N VAL A 88 10.78 -0.42 -26.57
CA VAL A 88 10.64 0.25 -27.86
C VAL A 88 11.02 -0.73 -28.98
N ILE A 89 10.16 -0.87 -29.99
CA ILE A 89 10.45 -1.65 -31.21
C ILE A 89 10.41 -0.69 -32.40
N GLY A 90 11.56 -0.44 -33.01
CA GLY A 90 11.71 0.63 -34.00
C GLY A 90 11.42 1.99 -33.36
N ASP A 91 10.45 2.72 -33.89
CA ASP A 91 9.99 4.00 -33.32
C ASP A 91 8.75 3.87 -32.42
N ILE A 92 8.27 2.64 -32.20
CA ILE A 92 7.01 2.36 -31.50
C ILE A 92 7.28 2.00 -30.04
N HIS A 93 6.73 2.80 -29.13
CA HIS A 93 6.72 2.51 -27.69
C HIS A 93 5.61 1.52 -27.39
N ILE A 94 5.95 0.23 -27.33
CA ILE A 94 4.98 -0.86 -27.17
C ILE A 94 4.36 -0.91 -25.76
N GLY A 95 5.01 -0.28 -24.79
CA GLY A 95 4.52 -0.11 -23.42
C GLY A 95 3.31 0.80 -23.25
N ARG A 96 2.88 1.52 -24.30
CA ARG A 96 1.69 2.37 -24.23
C ARG A 96 0.44 1.51 -24.01
N HIS A 97 -0.42 1.91 -23.07
CA HIS A 97 -1.69 1.22 -22.74
C HIS A 97 -2.56 0.86 -23.96
N ARG A 98 -2.49 1.63 -25.05
CA ARG A 98 -3.22 1.35 -26.30
C ARG A 98 -2.83 0.02 -26.96
N TYR A 99 -1.53 -0.33 -26.97
CA TYR A 99 -1.04 -1.55 -27.63
C TYR A 99 -1.30 -2.78 -26.76
N ILE A 100 -1.09 -2.64 -25.45
CA ILE A 100 -1.40 -3.69 -24.47
C ILE A 100 -2.90 -3.93 -24.43
N GLY A 101 -3.72 -2.88 -24.35
CA GLY A 101 -5.18 -2.99 -24.40
C GLY A 101 -5.69 -3.65 -25.69
N GLY A 102 -5.11 -3.33 -26.85
CA GLY A 102 -5.44 -4.01 -28.10
C GLY A 102 -5.10 -5.50 -28.09
N SER A 103 -3.92 -5.85 -27.57
CA SER A 103 -3.46 -7.24 -27.46
C SER A 103 -4.34 -8.05 -26.49
N TRP A 104 -4.70 -7.48 -25.34
CA TRP A 104 -5.59 -8.11 -24.37
C TRP A 104 -7.00 -8.30 -24.94
N THR A 105 -7.48 -7.32 -25.71
CA THR A 105 -8.76 -7.43 -26.41
C THR A 105 -8.74 -8.59 -27.41
N LEU A 106 -7.66 -8.73 -28.19
CA LEU A 106 -7.49 -9.83 -29.13
C LEU A 106 -7.49 -11.19 -28.40
N LEU A 107 -6.72 -11.32 -27.31
CA LEU A 107 -6.69 -12.54 -26.50
C LEU A 107 -8.09 -12.90 -25.94
N PHE A 108 -8.84 -11.91 -25.47
CA PHE A 108 -10.22 -12.11 -25.05
C PHE A 108 -11.11 -12.61 -26.20
N MET A 109 -11.01 -12.00 -27.39
CA MET A 109 -11.79 -12.43 -28.55
C MET A 109 -11.46 -13.85 -29.00
N LEU A 110 -10.18 -14.24 -28.93
CA LEU A 110 -9.74 -15.60 -29.20
C LEU A 110 -10.29 -16.59 -28.16
N ALA A 111 -10.29 -16.25 -26.88
CA ALA A 111 -10.88 -17.07 -25.82
C ALA A 111 -12.40 -17.22 -26.01
N LEU A 112 -13.10 -16.13 -26.32
CA LEU A 112 -14.53 -16.14 -26.63
C LEU A 112 -14.84 -17.01 -27.85
N PHE A 113 -14.06 -16.88 -28.92
CA PHE A 113 -14.17 -17.72 -30.11
C PHE A 113 -13.98 -19.19 -29.77
N ALA A 114 -12.92 -19.53 -29.02
CA ALA A 114 -12.63 -20.90 -28.60
C ALA A 114 -13.79 -21.51 -27.80
N VAL A 115 -14.31 -20.78 -26.80
CA VAL A 115 -15.41 -21.24 -25.94
C VAL A 115 -16.73 -21.43 -26.69
N THR A 116 -17.00 -20.58 -27.68
CA THR A 116 -18.27 -20.61 -28.42
C THR A 116 -18.25 -21.55 -29.62
N ARG A 117 -17.09 -21.73 -30.28
CA ARG A 117 -16.97 -22.46 -31.55
C ARG A 117 -16.32 -23.83 -31.43
N ILE A 118 -15.49 -24.07 -30.42
CA ILE A 118 -14.84 -25.38 -30.27
C ILE A 118 -15.82 -26.36 -29.63
N HIS A 119 -16.01 -27.50 -30.29
CA HIS A 119 -16.77 -28.63 -29.77
C HIS A 119 -15.84 -29.51 -28.94
N THR A 120 -15.96 -29.42 -27.61
CA THR A 120 -15.21 -30.24 -26.67
C THR A 120 -16.07 -30.60 -25.47
N ASP A 121 -15.57 -31.51 -24.63
CA ASP A 121 -16.17 -31.87 -23.36
C ASP A 121 -15.77 -30.84 -22.29
N TRP A 122 -16.57 -29.78 -22.18
CA TRP A 122 -16.36 -28.68 -21.22
C TRP A 122 -16.36 -29.14 -19.76
N PHE A 123 -16.94 -30.30 -19.45
CA PHE A 123 -16.86 -30.88 -18.11
C PHE A 123 -15.45 -31.39 -17.81
N LYS A 124 -14.78 -32.02 -18.78
CA LYS A 124 -13.36 -32.41 -18.64
C LYS A 124 -12.46 -31.19 -18.51
N VAL A 125 -12.68 -30.16 -19.33
CA VAL A 125 -11.93 -28.89 -19.24
C VAL A 125 -12.10 -28.26 -17.86
N THR A 126 -13.34 -28.16 -17.36
CA THR A 126 -13.64 -27.65 -16.01
C THR A 126 -12.88 -28.42 -14.93
N ARG A 127 -12.85 -29.76 -15.02
CA ARG A 127 -12.11 -30.58 -14.05
C ARG A 127 -10.61 -30.30 -14.06
N VAL A 128 -10.02 -30.17 -15.24
CA VAL A 128 -8.61 -29.82 -15.39
C VAL A 128 -8.36 -28.42 -14.80
N LEU A 129 -9.16 -27.43 -15.14
CA LEU A 129 -8.98 -26.07 -14.61
C LEU A 129 -9.20 -25.98 -13.10
N ASN A 130 -10.14 -26.75 -12.52
CA ASN A 130 -10.28 -26.86 -11.06
C ASN A 130 -9.00 -27.41 -10.42
N LEU A 131 -8.40 -28.45 -11.03
CA LEU A 131 -7.15 -29.02 -10.55
C LEU A 131 -6.00 -28.02 -10.66
N VAL A 132 -5.87 -27.33 -11.81
CA VAL A 132 -4.85 -26.29 -12.01
C VAL A 132 -5.02 -25.17 -10.97
N GLY A 133 -6.23 -24.65 -10.78
CA GLY A 133 -6.51 -23.60 -9.80
C GLY A 133 -6.21 -24.03 -8.37
N ALA A 134 -6.52 -25.29 -8.01
CA ALA A 134 -6.18 -25.83 -6.70
C ALA A 134 -4.66 -25.92 -6.51
N VAL A 135 -3.94 -26.46 -7.50
CA VAL A 135 -2.48 -26.59 -7.46
C VAL A 135 -1.79 -25.24 -7.37
N LEU A 136 -2.25 -24.24 -8.14
CA LEU A 136 -1.73 -22.87 -8.09
C LEU A 136 -1.85 -22.24 -6.71
N LEU A 137 -2.84 -22.63 -5.91
CA LEU A 137 -3.03 -22.13 -4.54
C LEU A 137 -2.18 -22.87 -3.51
N VAL A 138 -1.77 -24.12 -3.75
CA VAL A 138 -1.01 -24.91 -2.76
C VAL A 138 0.31 -24.22 -2.41
N VAL A 139 1.09 -23.80 -3.40
CA VAL A 139 2.40 -23.17 -3.18
C VAL A 139 2.31 -21.86 -2.39
N PRO A 140 1.49 -20.86 -2.77
CA PRO A 140 1.43 -19.62 -2.01
C PRO A 140 0.77 -19.82 -0.63
N ILE A 141 -0.21 -20.72 -0.48
CA ILE A 141 -0.78 -21.02 0.84
C ILE A 141 0.28 -21.67 1.75
N THR A 142 1.03 -22.65 1.26
CA THR A 142 2.08 -23.29 2.06
C THR A 142 3.18 -22.31 2.44
N THR A 143 3.57 -21.41 1.52
CA THR A 143 4.53 -20.33 1.77
C THR A 143 4.02 -19.34 2.83
N ALA A 144 2.75 -18.94 2.75
CA ALA A 144 2.14 -18.07 3.76
C ALA A 144 2.09 -18.75 5.13
N VAL A 145 1.65 -20.01 5.18
CA VAL A 145 1.55 -20.79 6.43
C VAL A 145 2.94 -20.99 7.05
N SER A 146 3.97 -21.35 6.28
CA SER A 146 5.32 -21.49 6.80
C SER A 146 5.83 -20.17 7.37
N SER A 147 5.64 -19.05 6.65
CA SER A 147 6.06 -17.73 7.10
C SER A 147 5.35 -17.30 8.40
N LEU A 148 4.05 -17.56 8.54
CA LEU A 148 3.30 -17.29 9.77
C LEU A 148 3.78 -18.13 10.97
N LEU A 149 4.22 -19.38 10.72
CA LEU A 149 4.78 -20.25 11.75
C LEU A 149 6.17 -19.77 12.18
N ASP A 150 7.04 -19.41 11.23
CA ASP A 150 8.38 -18.92 11.49
C ASP A 150 8.38 -17.59 12.27
N GLN A 151 7.43 -16.70 11.95
CA GLN A 151 7.26 -15.44 12.68
C GLN A 151 6.89 -15.66 14.15
N ARG A 152 6.01 -16.63 14.44
CA ARG A 152 5.65 -16.98 15.83
C ARG A 152 6.82 -17.55 16.62
N VAL A 153 7.69 -18.32 15.97
CA VAL A 153 8.89 -18.88 16.60
C VAL A 153 9.93 -17.80 16.86
N SER A 154 10.11 -16.85 15.94
CA SER A 154 11.08 -15.76 16.06
C SER A 154 10.68 -14.71 17.11
N LEU A 155 9.37 -14.41 17.23
CA LEU A 155 8.81 -13.55 18.30
C LEU A 155 8.94 -14.16 19.71
N GLY A 156 9.30 -15.43 19.83
CA GLY A 156 9.62 -16.09 21.10
C GLY A 156 11.05 -15.83 21.59
N SER A 157 11.90 -15.17 20.80
CA SER A 157 13.23 -14.73 21.24
C SER A 157 13.13 -13.37 21.93
N PRO A 158 13.65 -13.20 23.15
CA PRO A 158 13.55 -11.95 23.88
C PRO A 158 14.47 -10.93 23.22
N VAL A 159 13.93 -10.11 22.31
CA VAL A 159 14.55 -8.85 21.94
C VAL A 159 14.40 -7.94 23.15
N VAL A 160 15.37 -8.07 24.06
CA VAL A 160 15.63 -7.25 25.25
C VAL A 160 14.36 -6.84 26.01
N GLN A 161 13.85 -7.76 26.82
CA GLN A 161 13.14 -7.37 28.04
C GLN A 161 14.19 -6.70 28.94
N GLU A 162 14.29 -5.37 28.88
CA GLU A 162 14.80 -4.66 30.06
C GLU A 162 13.84 -4.98 31.20
N SER A 163 14.42 -5.34 32.35
CA SER A 163 13.68 -5.41 33.60
C SER A 163 12.87 -4.13 33.72
N GLU A 164 11.56 -4.28 33.84
CA GLU A 164 10.71 -3.26 34.42
C GLU A 164 11.28 -2.99 35.82
N ASP A 165 12.26 -2.09 35.91
CA ASP A 165 12.45 -1.36 37.15
C ASP A 165 11.11 -0.67 37.36
N GLU A 166 10.36 -1.18 38.33
CA GLU A 166 9.14 -0.57 38.82
C GLU A 166 9.47 0.89 39.15
N VAL A 167 9.27 1.77 38.16
CA VAL A 167 9.19 3.21 38.41
C VAL A 167 7.88 3.36 39.14
N ALA A 168 7.96 3.23 40.47
CA ALA A 168 6.87 3.51 41.38
C ALA A 168 6.23 4.81 40.90
N ALA A 169 4.96 4.71 40.47
CA ALA A 169 4.20 5.80 39.88
C ALA A 169 4.20 6.97 40.87
N LYS A 170 5.18 7.85 40.73
CA LYS A 170 5.22 9.10 41.46
C LYS A 170 4.05 9.88 40.89
N ILE A 171 3.02 10.12 41.69
CA ILE A 171 1.88 10.94 41.29
C ILE A 171 2.47 12.30 40.92
N MET A 172 2.68 12.52 39.63
CA MET A 172 3.25 13.75 39.12
C MET A 172 2.12 14.73 38.96
N THR A 173 2.13 15.74 39.82
CA THR A 173 1.30 16.94 39.73
C THR A 173 1.74 17.89 38.61
N VAL A 174 2.69 17.46 37.76
CA VAL A 174 3.23 18.24 36.64
C VAL A 174 2.47 17.87 35.38
N GLN A 175 1.81 18.86 34.77
CA GLN A 175 1.21 18.70 33.45
C GLN A 175 2.34 18.66 32.41
N TYR A 176 2.59 17.48 31.86
CA TYR A 176 3.59 17.29 30.81
C TYR A 176 3.10 17.80 29.45
N PRO A 177 3.98 18.36 28.60
CA PRO A 177 3.61 18.79 27.27
C PRO A 177 3.40 17.60 26.34
N ASN A 178 2.55 17.76 25.33
CA ASN A 178 2.48 16.83 24.21
C ASN A 178 3.82 16.83 23.46
N ILE A 179 4.23 15.66 22.98
CA ILE A 179 5.48 15.46 22.23
C ILE A 179 5.11 15.11 20.80
N TYR A 180 5.62 15.88 19.84
CA TYR A 180 5.45 15.63 18.41
C TYR A 180 6.78 15.22 17.79
N TYR A 181 6.83 13.99 17.29
CA TYR A 181 7.94 13.47 16.51
C TYR A 181 7.50 13.32 15.05
N ILE A 182 7.82 14.36 14.26
CA ILE A 182 7.43 14.47 12.86
C ILE A 182 8.63 14.12 11.98
N ILE A 183 8.47 13.14 11.11
CA ILE A 183 9.47 12.68 10.15
C ILE A 183 8.98 12.99 8.74
N LEU A 184 9.75 13.82 8.03
CA LEU A 184 9.58 14.09 6.61
C LEU A 184 10.48 13.13 5.82
N ASP A 185 9.87 12.18 5.11
CA ASP A 185 10.60 11.13 4.38
C ASP A 185 11.36 11.72 3.18
N ALA A 186 12.62 11.32 3.06
CA ALA A 186 13.58 11.81 2.06
C ALA A 186 13.90 13.32 2.13
N TYR A 187 13.61 13.99 3.24
CA TYR A 187 13.95 15.41 3.39
C TYR A 187 15.44 15.62 3.70
N GLY A 188 16.16 16.18 2.74
CA GLY A 188 17.61 16.41 2.80
C GLY A 188 18.02 17.57 3.71
N ARG A 189 19.26 17.53 4.18
CA ARG A 189 19.90 18.66 4.88
C ARG A 189 20.17 19.81 3.90
N ASP A 190 20.23 21.03 4.41
CA ASP A 190 20.44 22.26 3.63
C ASP A 190 21.60 22.20 2.62
N ASP A 191 22.76 21.71 3.06
CA ASP A 191 23.94 21.54 2.20
C ASP A 191 23.68 20.52 1.09
N VAL A 192 23.05 19.39 1.39
CA VAL A 192 22.68 18.36 0.39
C VAL A 192 21.68 18.90 -0.62
N LEU A 193 20.63 19.59 -0.15
CA LEU A 193 19.63 20.21 -1.02
C LEU A 193 20.25 21.27 -1.94
N ARG A 194 21.17 22.08 -1.42
CA ARG A 194 21.88 23.08 -2.22
C ARG A 194 22.85 22.46 -3.22
N ASP A 195 23.69 21.53 -2.78
CA ASP A 195 24.80 21.01 -3.59
C ASP A 195 24.33 20.03 -4.66
N ILE A 196 23.39 19.14 -4.33
CA ILE A 196 22.89 18.09 -5.25
C ILE A 196 21.69 18.60 -6.05
N TYR A 197 20.70 19.17 -5.35
CA TYR A 197 19.41 19.51 -5.95
C TYR A 197 19.31 20.98 -6.38
N GLN A 198 20.34 21.80 -6.11
CA GLN A 198 20.35 23.24 -6.44
C GLN A 198 19.15 24.00 -5.83
N TYR A 199 18.64 23.52 -4.69
CA TYR A 199 17.51 24.09 -3.99
C TYR A 199 17.96 24.86 -2.74
N ASP A 200 17.56 26.12 -2.62
CA ASP A 200 17.83 26.95 -1.45
C ASP A 200 16.72 26.82 -0.40
N ASN A 201 17.02 26.12 0.69
CA ASN A 201 16.09 25.86 1.78
C ASN A 201 16.20 26.87 2.93
N THR A 202 16.97 27.94 2.75
CA THR A 202 17.31 28.90 3.81
C THR A 202 16.08 29.57 4.41
N GLU A 203 15.08 29.94 3.59
CA GLU A 203 13.86 30.61 4.06
C GLU A 203 13.11 29.78 5.10
N PHE A 204 12.91 28.49 4.84
CA PHE A 204 12.19 27.58 5.74
C PHE A 204 12.95 27.37 7.06
N LEU A 205 14.28 27.23 7.01
CA LEU A 205 15.10 27.08 8.21
C LEU A 205 15.12 28.35 9.07
N GLN A 206 15.17 29.53 8.45
CA GLN A 206 15.06 30.81 9.16
C GLN A 206 13.67 30.99 9.77
N TYR A 207 12.62 30.56 9.08
CA TYR A 207 11.26 30.54 9.63
C TYR A 207 11.17 29.66 10.88
N LEU A 208 11.72 28.43 10.85
CA LEU A 208 11.76 27.55 12.02
C LEU A 208 12.56 28.16 13.18
N ALA A 209 13.77 28.68 12.90
CA ALA A 209 14.59 29.34 13.91
C ALA A 209 13.87 30.56 14.54
N GLY A 210 13.20 31.37 13.72
CA GLY A 210 12.39 32.51 14.16
C GLY A 210 11.18 32.12 15.02
N ARG A 211 10.69 30.88 14.89
CA ARG A 211 9.67 30.28 15.76
C ARG A 211 10.23 29.64 17.04
N GLY A 212 11.55 29.69 17.24
CA GLY A 212 12.23 29.15 18.41
C GLY A 212 12.67 27.68 18.28
N PHE A 213 12.59 27.09 17.08
CA PHE A 213 13.14 25.76 16.85
C PHE A 213 14.68 25.79 16.83
N TYR A 214 15.29 24.76 17.41
CA TYR A 214 16.72 24.51 17.24
C TYR A 214 16.98 23.83 15.90
N VAL A 215 17.73 24.49 15.01
CA VAL A 215 18.10 23.95 13.69
C VAL A 215 19.48 23.28 13.78
N ALA A 216 19.51 21.96 13.79
CA ALA A 216 20.74 21.17 13.86
C ALA A 216 21.40 21.03 12.48
N ALA A 217 22.14 22.05 12.02
CA ALA A 217 22.71 22.13 10.67
C ALA A 217 23.72 21.04 10.27
N LYS A 218 24.09 20.12 11.19
CA LYS A 218 25.02 19.00 10.94
C LYS A 218 24.50 17.66 11.46
N SER A 219 23.19 17.54 11.71
CA SER A 219 22.60 16.25 12.08
C SER A 219 22.63 15.27 10.90
N ASN A 220 22.63 13.98 11.22
CA ASN A 220 22.51 12.87 10.27
C ASN A 220 21.51 11.86 10.84
N SER A 221 20.82 11.12 9.97
CA SER A 221 20.12 9.91 10.38
C SER A 221 21.14 8.83 10.77
N ASN A 222 20.77 7.95 11.69
CA ASN A 222 21.63 6.83 12.10
C ASN A 222 21.79 5.78 10.99
N TYR A 223 20.80 5.69 10.10
CA TYR A 223 20.73 4.73 8.99
C TYR A 223 20.08 5.38 7.75
N ASP A 224 20.35 4.82 6.58
CA ASP A 224 19.95 5.34 5.25
C ASP A 224 18.59 4.81 4.76
N ARG A 225 17.96 3.90 5.51
CA ARG A 225 16.63 3.36 5.22
C ARG A 225 15.63 3.79 6.29
N THR A 226 14.42 4.17 5.87
CA THR A 226 13.33 4.64 6.74
C THR A 226 13.09 3.69 7.92
N TYR A 227 12.94 2.39 7.68
CA TYR A 227 12.68 1.41 8.73
C TYR A 227 13.86 1.28 9.74
N LEU A 228 15.11 1.34 9.28
CA LEU A 228 16.28 1.31 10.18
C LEU A 228 16.41 2.61 10.98
N SER A 229 16.17 3.75 10.35
CA SER A 229 16.21 5.08 10.98
C SER A 229 15.14 5.22 12.07
N LEU A 230 13.91 4.77 11.78
CA LEU A 230 12.83 4.74 12.77
C LEU A 230 13.12 3.75 13.90
N ALA A 231 13.56 2.52 13.58
CA ALA A 231 13.90 1.52 14.59
C ALA A 231 14.99 2.03 15.56
N SER A 232 16.04 2.68 15.04
CA SER A 232 17.13 3.24 15.85
C SER A 232 16.65 4.40 16.72
N SER A 233 15.98 5.40 16.12
CA SER A 233 15.58 6.62 16.81
C SER A 233 14.51 6.39 17.89
N LEU A 234 13.54 5.51 17.64
CA LEU A 234 12.49 5.15 18.60
C LEU A 234 12.99 4.23 19.74
N ASN A 235 14.23 3.73 19.65
CA ASN A 235 14.85 2.90 20.67
C ASN A 235 16.14 3.48 21.25
N TYR A 236 16.47 4.72 20.90
CA TYR A 236 17.64 5.47 21.38
C TYR A 236 18.94 4.65 21.38
N SER A 237 19.13 3.81 20.36
CA SER A 237 20.25 2.89 20.26
C SER A 237 20.65 2.66 18.80
N TYR A 238 21.94 2.41 18.57
CA TYR A 238 22.40 1.93 17.27
C TYR A 238 21.93 0.48 17.10
N LEU A 239 21.39 0.15 15.93
CA LEU A 239 20.90 -1.20 15.65
C LEU A 239 22.01 -2.24 15.74
N ASN A 240 23.27 -1.87 15.50
CA ASN A 240 24.42 -2.76 15.64
C ASN A 240 24.61 -3.28 17.08
N ASP A 241 24.08 -2.55 18.06
CA ASP A 241 24.16 -2.90 19.49
C ASP A 241 23.01 -3.82 19.93
N ILE A 242 21.87 -3.79 19.20
CA ILE A 242 20.62 -4.45 19.62
C ILE A 242 20.08 -5.48 18.61
N LEU A 243 20.66 -5.55 17.41
CA LEU A 243 20.31 -6.51 16.37
C LEU A 243 21.56 -7.20 15.78
N PRO A 244 21.48 -8.50 15.46
CA PRO A 244 22.47 -9.15 14.63
C PRO A 244 22.63 -8.45 13.27
N SER A 245 23.85 -8.40 12.74
CA SER A 245 24.21 -7.69 11.49
C SER A 245 23.38 -8.09 10.27
N GLN A 246 22.87 -9.32 10.23
CA GLN A 246 22.00 -9.81 9.14
C GLN A 246 20.67 -9.04 9.00
N TYR A 247 20.17 -8.43 10.08
CA TYR A 247 18.92 -7.64 10.09
C TYR A 247 19.17 -6.15 9.79
N ILE A 248 20.44 -5.75 9.69
CA ILE A 248 20.87 -4.38 9.43
C ILE A 248 21.35 -4.25 7.98
N ASP A 249 21.83 -5.36 7.41
CA ASP A 249 22.25 -5.44 6.01
C ASP A 249 21.07 -5.19 5.07
N SER A 250 21.03 -3.97 4.53
CA SER A 250 19.99 -3.52 3.60
C SER A 250 19.98 -4.29 2.29
N SER A 251 21.02 -5.08 1.98
CA SER A 251 21.06 -5.96 0.80
C SER A 251 20.30 -7.27 0.99
N ARG A 252 19.97 -7.64 2.23
CA ARG A 252 19.27 -8.90 2.56
C ARG A 252 17.76 -8.75 2.70
N GLU A 253 17.25 -7.51 2.70
CA GLU A 253 15.81 -7.21 2.73
C GLU A 253 15.04 -7.93 3.85
N ASP A 254 15.66 -8.12 5.03
CA ASP A 254 15.00 -8.67 6.21
C ASP A 254 14.54 -7.54 7.13
N TYR A 255 13.25 -7.25 7.11
CA TYR A 255 12.66 -6.11 7.82
C TYR A 255 12.01 -6.48 9.15
N ALA A 256 11.86 -7.78 9.44
CA ALA A 256 11.02 -8.24 10.55
C ALA A 256 11.53 -7.71 11.91
N ALA A 257 12.82 -7.88 12.21
CA ALA A 257 13.37 -7.45 13.49
C ALA A 257 13.38 -5.91 13.67
N PRO A 258 13.81 -5.10 12.67
CA PRO A 258 13.65 -3.65 12.74
C PRO A 258 12.20 -3.19 12.88
N LEU A 259 11.25 -3.84 12.20
CA LEU A 259 9.83 -3.49 12.31
C LEU A 259 9.28 -3.75 13.70
N GLU A 260 9.67 -4.87 14.29
CA GLU A 260 9.26 -5.20 15.65
C GLU A 260 9.81 -4.18 16.66
N LEU A 261 11.03 -3.68 16.45
CA LEU A 261 11.59 -2.57 17.23
C LEU A 261 10.82 -1.26 17.06
N ILE A 262 10.25 -0.99 15.88
CA ILE A 262 9.38 0.18 15.67
C ILE A 262 8.04 -0.04 16.39
N ARG A 263 7.45 -1.23 16.23
CA ARG A 263 6.16 -1.60 16.83
C ARG A 263 6.23 -1.57 18.36
N LYS A 264 7.24 -2.21 18.94
CA LYS A 264 7.51 -2.29 20.38
C LYS A 264 8.69 -1.39 20.77
N ASN A 265 8.54 -0.09 20.51
CA ASN A 265 9.63 0.84 20.73
C ASN A 265 9.75 1.31 22.19
N ARG A 266 11.00 1.50 22.64
CA ARG A 266 11.33 1.92 24.01
C ARG A 266 10.87 3.33 24.35
N VAL A 267 10.83 4.25 23.38
CA VAL A 267 10.34 5.62 23.61
C VAL A 267 8.86 5.63 24.00
N ALA A 268 8.01 4.93 23.26
CA ALA A 268 6.58 4.82 23.56
C ALA A 268 6.34 4.09 24.89
N ALA A 269 7.10 3.02 25.17
CA ALA A 269 7.02 2.31 26.45
C ALA A 269 7.39 3.24 27.64
N PHE A 270 8.49 3.97 27.52
CA PHE A 270 8.92 4.96 28.51
C PHE A 270 7.87 6.04 28.73
N LEU A 271 7.33 6.64 27.66
CA LEU A 271 6.33 7.71 27.77
C LEU A 271 5.00 7.20 28.33
N ARG A 272 4.57 5.98 27.99
CA ARG A 272 3.40 5.33 28.60
C ARG A 272 3.54 5.15 30.11
N ALA A 273 4.72 4.74 30.58
CA ALA A 273 5.01 4.67 32.01
C ALA A 273 4.89 6.04 32.72
N HIS A 274 4.94 7.14 31.96
CA HIS A 274 4.76 8.51 32.43
C HIS A 274 3.38 9.11 32.08
N GLY A 275 2.40 8.28 31.74
CA GLY A 275 1.01 8.68 31.50
C GLY A 275 0.71 9.24 30.12
N TYR A 276 1.63 9.07 29.15
CA TYR A 276 1.35 9.45 27.76
C TYR A 276 0.53 8.40 27.03
N ARG A 277 -0.35 8.86 26.13
CA ARG A 277 -0.92 8.03 25.06
C ARG A 277 -0.02 8.07 23.83
N PHE A 278 0.16 6.95 23.14
CA PHE A 278 0.91 6.89 21.89
C PHE A 278 -0.03 7.01 20.68
N ALA A 279 0.16 8.06 19.90
CA ALA A 279 -0.58 8.35 18.68
C ALA A 279 0.30 8.21 17.44
N VAL A 280 -0.23 7.58 16.39
CA VAL A 280 0.49 7.38 15.13
C VAL A 280 -0.33 7.92 13.96
N TYR A 281 0.29 8.75 13.13
CA TYR A 281 -0.23 9.13 11.81
C TYR A 281 0.42 8.25 10.75
N SER A 282 -0.38 7.39 10.13
CA SER A 282 0.07 6.47 9.11
C SER A 282 0.23 7.18 7.77
N SER A 283 1.46 7.12 7.25
CA SER A 283 1.77 7.53 5.87
C SER A 283 1.29 6.55 4.80
N GLY A 284 0.80 5.37 5.23
CA GLY A 284 0.45 4.25 4.38
C GLY A 284 1.64 3.47 3.81
N PHE A 285 2.87 3.90 4.14
CA PHE A 285 4.06 3.04 4.10
C PHE A 285 3.93 1.94 5.15
N TRP A 286 4.18 0.68 4.75
CA TRP A 286 3.99 -0.51 5.60
C TRP A 286 4.67 -0.39 6.96
N GLY A 287 5.88 0.18 7.04
CA GLY A 287 6.61 0.33 8.31
C GLY A 287 5.95 1.27 9.33
N THR A 288 5.05 2.15 8.88
CA THR A 288 4.26 3.02 9.76
C THR A 288 2.83 2.52 9.94
N HIS A 289 2.31 1.81 8.94
CA HIS A 289 0.99 1.19 9.01
C HIS A 289 0.97 0.01 9.98
N GLY A 290 2.02 -0.83 9.99
CA GLY A 290 2.16 -2.00 10.86
C GLY A 290 2.39 -1.70 12.35
N ILE A 291 2.42 -0.42 12.74
CA ILE A 291 2.45 0.03 14.14
C ILE A 291 1.03 0.13 14.72
N ARG A 292 -0.02 -0.04 13.88
CA ARG A 292 -1.43 0.13 14.26
C ARG A 292 -1.80 -0.53 15.58
N ASP A 293 -1.48 -1.81 15.74
CA ASP A 293 -1.81 -2.60 16.93
C ASP A 293 -1.06 -2.14 18.19
N ALA A 294 0.05 -1.42 18.03
CA ALA A 294 0.83 -0.89 19.12
C ALA A 294 0.50 0.56 19.46
N ALA A 295 -0.38 1.24 18.73
CA ALA A 295 -0.78 2.62 18.97
C ALA A 295 -2.06 2.72 19.80
N ASP A 296 -2.14 3.67 20.73
CA ASP A 296 -3.36 3.97 21.51
C ASP A 296 -4.35 4.82 20.69
N ILE A 297 -3.82 5.55 19.69
CA ILE A 297 -4.57 6.33 18.71
C ILE A 297 -3.91 6.10 17.35
N PHE A 298 -4.66 5.59 16.38
CA PHE A 298 -4.16 5.40 15.01
C PHE A 298 -4.95 6.25 14.04
N VAL A 299 -4.28 7.23 13.43
CA VAL A 299 -4.86 8.13 12.43
C VAL A 299 -4.35 7.73 11.06
N THR A 300 -5.27 7.39 10.18
CA THR A 300 -4.96 7.10 8.77
C THR A 300 -5.98 7.79 7.89
N PHE A 301 -5.58 8.16 6.68
CA PHE A 301 -6.51 8.65 5.68
C PHE A 301 -7.55 7.54 5.41
N PRO A 302 -8.85 7.76 5.68
CA PRO A 302 -9.87 6.70 5.63
C PRO A 302 -10.00 6.03 4.27
N LEU A 303 -9.54 6.71 3.21
CA LEU A 303 -9.74 6.36 1.81
C LEU A 303 -8.45 5.93 1.12
N GLY A 304 -7.39 5.72 1.90
CA GLY A 304 -6.07 5.41 1.38
C GLY A 304 -5.83 3.92 1.30
N LEU A 305 -5.75 3.37 0.09
CA LEU A 305 -5.25 2.00 -0.11
C LEU A 305 -3.89 1.84 0.55
N ASN A 306 -3.70 0.78 1.34
CA ASN A 306 -2.35 0.44 1.78
C ASN A 306 -1.52 -0.09 0.60
N GLU A 307 -0.24 -0.35 0.87
CA GLU A 307 0.70 -0.76 -0.16
C GLU A 307 0.32 -2.10 -0.81
N PHE A 308 -0.10 -3.09 -0.02
CA PHE A 308 -0.56 -4.39 -0.52
C PHE A 308 -1.73 -4.23 -1.50
N GLN A 309 -2.72 -3.42 -1.14
CA GLN A 309 -3.88 -3.15 -1.99
C GLN A 309 -3.49 -2.36 -3.25
N ASN A 310 -2.54 -1.42 -3.15
CA ASN A 310 -2.01 -0.71 -4.32
C ASN A 310 -1.27 -1.63 -5.28
N VAL A 311 -0.40 -2.51 -4.77
CA VAL A 311 0.30 -3.51 -5.58
C VAL A 311 -0.70 -4.40 -6.30
N LEU A 312 -1.73 -4.88 -5.58
CA LEU A 312 -2.78 -5.69 -6.19
C LEU A 312 -3.53 -4.91 -7.28
N LEU A 313 -3.93 -3.66 -7.01
CA LEU A 313 -4.61 -2.80 -7.98
C LEU A 313 -3.76 -2.59 -9.24
N ASN A 314 -2.44 -2.39 -9.07
CA ASN A 314 -1.48 -2.21 -10.15
C ASN A 314 -1.31 -3.44 -11.03
N THR A 315 -1.70 -4.64 -10.59
CA THR A 315 -1.72 -5.83 -11.46
C THR A 315 -2.87 -5.84 -12.47
N THR A 316 -3.84 -4.93 -12.31
CA THR A 316 -5.10 -4.90 -13.06
C THR A 316 -5.11 -3.78 -14.11
N PRO A 317 -6.04 -3.80 -15.09
CA PRO A 317 -6.26 -2.65 -15.97
C PRO A 317 -7.00 -1.49 -15.29
N LEU A 318 -7.44 -1.62 -14.03
CA LEU A 318 -8.28 -0.62 -13.38
C LEU A 318 -7.63 0.77 -13.30
N PRO A 319 -6.34 0.95 -12.91
CA PRO A 319 -5.72 2.27 -12.91
C PRO A 319 -5.86 3.00 -14.26
N ALA A 320 -5.49 2.32 -15.35
CA ALA A 320 -5.56 2.87 -16.70
C ALA A 320 -7.00 3.13 -17.20
N LEU A 321 -7.99 2.40 -16.68
CA LEU A 321 -9.40 2.62 -16.97
C LEU A 321 -9.96 3.81 -16.16
N LEU A 322 -9.63 3.88 -14.87
CA LEU A 322 -10.06 4.93 -13.96
C LEU A 322 -9.51 6.30 -14.37
N GLU A 323 -8.30 6.35 -14.92
CA GLU A 323 -7.72 7.57 -15.53
C GLU A 323 -8.53 8.13 -16.71
N ARG A 324 -9.25 7.28 -17.43
CA ARG A 324 -10.02 7.67 -18.63
C ARG A 324 -11.46 8.04 -18.34
N ILE A 325 -11.94 7.75 -17.13
CA ILE A 325 -13.31 8.04 -16.73
C ILE A 325 -13.27 9.40 -16.00
N PRO A 326 -14.00 10.42 -16.46
CA PRO A 326 -14.23 11.62 -15.67
C PRO A 326 -14.97 11.20 -14.40
N ALA A 327 -14.28 11.08 -13.27
CA ALA A 327 -14.84 10.43 -12.09
C ALA A 327 -16.07 11.16 -11.51
N PHE A 328 -16.23 12.43 -11.87
CA PHE A 328 -17.29 13.30 -11.38
C PHE A 328 -18.67 13.09 -12.05
N GLU A 329 -18.74 12.81 -13.36
CA GLU A 329 -20.01 12.89 -14.10
C GLU A 329 -20.94 11.66 -13.93
N TRP A 330 -20.40 10.46 -13.73
CA TRP A 330 -21.21 9.23 -13.68
C TRP A 330 -21.75 8.94 -12.27
N ALA A 331 -21.04 9.36 -11.23
CA ALA A 331 -21.38 8.99 -9.85
C ALA A 331 -22.45 9.91 -9.23
N GLU A 332 -22.48 11.19 -9.61
CA GLU A 332 -23.62 12.08 -9.34
C GLU A 332 -24.87 11.68 -10.13
N SER A 333 -24.72 11.35 -11.42
CA SER A 333 -25.87 10.98 -12.27
C SER A 333 -26.56 9.67 -11.87
N LEU A 334 -25.82 8.74 -11.23
CA LEU A 334 -26.36 7.48 -10.71
C LEU A 334 -26.73 7.50 -9.23
N GLN A 335 -26.62 8.66 -8.54
CA GLN A 335 -26.91 8.80 -7.10
C GLN A 335 -26.19 7.78 -6.20
N VAL A 336 -24.99 7.33 -6.61
CA VAL A 336 -24.25 6.27 -5.91
C VAL A 336 -23.99 6.61 -4.43
N PRO A 337 -23.64 7.85 -4.05
CA PRO A 337 -23.49 8.22 -2.64
C PRO A 337 -24.77 8.02 -1.82
N ALA A 338 -25.92 8.44 -2.34
CA ALA A 338 -27.21 8.29 -1.68
C ALA A 338 -27.65 6.82 -1.60
N LEU A 339 -27.34 6.02 -2.62
CA LEU A 339 -27.60 4.58 -2.60
C LEU A 339 -26.77 3.86 -1.51
N LEU A 340 -25.50 4.22 -1.38
CA LEU A 340 -24.61 3.65 -0.37
C LEU A 340 -25.03 4.03 1.04
N GLU A 341 -25.49 5.27 1.23
CA GLU A 341 -26.04 5.75 2.49
C GLU A 341 -27.33 5.00 2.85
N THR A 342 -28.22 4.81 1.87
CA THR A 342 -29.46 4.05 2.01
C THR A 342 -29.20 2.58 2.36
N LEU A 343 -28.12 1.99 1.85
CA LEU A 343 -27.74 0.60 2.12
C LEU A 343 -26.92 0.44 3.41
N GLY A 344 -26.64 1.52 4.16
CA GLY A 344 -25.75 1.48 5.33
C GLY A 344 -24.31 1.10 5.00
N LEU A 345 -23.93 1.20 3.72
CA LEU A 345 -22.62 0.81 3.21
C LEU A 345 -21.59 1.95 3.28
N VAL A 346 -21.98 3.15 3.71
CA VAL A 346 -21.06 4.29 3.90
C VAL A 346 -20.06 4.01 5.03
N GLU A 347 -20.45 3.28 6.07
CA GLU A 347 -19.54 2.86 7.15
C GLU A 347 -18.70 1.62 6.77
N VAL A 348 -19.20 0.81 5.82
CA VAL A 348 -18.55 -0.45 5.36
C VAL A 348 -17.60 -0.22 4.18
N PHE A 349 -17.92 0.75 3.33
CA PHE A 349 -17.17 1.19 2.16
C PHE A 349 -17.14 2.74 2.11
N PRO A 350 -16.51 3.41 3.09
CA PRO A 350 -16.32 4.86 3.07
C PRO A 350 -15.64 5.36 1.76
N ASP A 351 -14.95 4.45 1.07
CA ASP A 351 -14.16 4.61 -0.15
C ASP A 351 -14.94 4.97 -1.42
N LEU A 352 -16.20 4.55 -1.56
CA LEU A 352 -16.95 4.78 -2.81
C LEU A 352 -17.41 6.25 -2.99
N GLY A 353 -17.58 7.00 -1.90
CA GLY A 353 -17.88 8.43 -1.95
C GLY A 353 -16.69 9.30 -2.40
N LEU A 354 -15.49 8.72 -2.54
CA LEU A 354 -14.31 9.40 -3.09
C LEU A 354 -14.20 9.21 -4.60
N LEU A 355 -14.67 8.07 -5.15
CA LEU A 355 -14.77 7.88 -6.61
C LEU A 355 -15.56 9.01 -7.28
N THR A 356 -16.49 9.62 -6.54
CA THR A 356 -17.30 10.76 -6.98
C THR A 356 -16.59 12.12 -6.85
N LYS A 357 -15.48 12.19 -6.10
CA LYS A 357 -14.71 13.42 -5.80
C LYS A 357 -13.34 13.49 -6.47
N LEU A 358 -12.95 12.45 -7.21
CA LEU A 358 -11.73 12.46 -8.01
C LEU A 358 -11.95 13.39 -9.20
N ASN A 359 -11.31 14.56 -9.17
CA ASN A 359 -11.37 15.48 -10.29
C ASN A 359 -10.42 14.95 -11.37
N ALA A 360 -10.96 14.55 -12.53
CA ALA A 360 -10.25 13.91 -13.64
C ALA A 360 -9.40 14.91 -14.44
N SER A 361 -8.49 15.59 -13.77
CA SER A 361 -7.35 16.24 -14.42
C SER A 361 -6.16 15.30 -14.30
N SER A 362 -5.78 14.71 -15.42
CA SER A 362 -4.54 13.97 -15.78
C SER A 362 -3.89 12.96 -14.82
N SER A 363 -3.90 13.16 -13.49
CA SER A 363 -3.16 12.31 -12.56
C SER A 363 -3.85 10.98 -12.34
N SER A 364 -3.05 9.93 -12.18
CA SER A 364 -3.59 8.64 -11.79
C SER A 364 -4.35 8.74 -10.45
N PHE A 365 -5.40 7.94 -10.31
CA PHE A 365 -6.21 7.83 -9.09
C PHE A 365 -5.34 7.73 -7.82
N GLN A 366 -4.26 6.95 -7.89
CA GLN A 366 -3.39 6.69 -6.77
C GLN A 366 -2.56 7.91 -6.35
N HIS A 367 -2.12 8.76 -7.30
CA HIS A 367 -1.45 10.03 -6.97
C HIS A 367 -2.37 10.98 -6.19
N GLU A 368 -3.63 11.09 -6.58
CA GLU A 368 -4.58 11.96 -5.86
C GLU A 368 -4.91 11.39 -4.46
N VAL A 369 -5.04 10.06 -4.33
CA VAL A 369 -5.21 9.42 -3.02
C VAL A 369 -3.99 9.68 -2.13
N HIS A 370 -2.77 9.59 -2.66
CA HIS A 370 -1.54 9.89 -1.94
C HIS A 370 -1.46 11.36 -1.52
N ARG A 371 -1.75 12.29 -2.44
CA ARG A 371 -1.79 13.73 -2.16
C ARG A 371 -2.78 14.06 -1.04
N ARG A 372 -3.98 13.48 -1.09
CA ARG A 372 -5.00 13.66 -0.04
C ARG A 372 -4.58 13.05 1.29
N ARG A 373 -3.89 11.90 1.29
CA ARG A 373 -3.32 11.34 2.51
C ARG A 373 -2.33 12.29 3.16
N LEU A 374 -1.44 12.91 2.38
CA LEU A 374 -0.48 13.88 2.89
C LEU A 374 -1.16 15.10 3.50
N LEU A 375 -2.13 15.70 2.79
CA LEU A 375 -2.92 16.81 3.33
C LEU A 375 -3.70 16.41 4.58
N TYR A 376 -4.30 15.22 4.59
CA TYR A 376 -5.06 14.71 5.73
C TYR A 376 -4.21 14.65 7.00
N ILE A 377 -2.95 14.20 6.90
CA ILE A 377 -2.04 14.19 8.05
C ILE A 377 -1.83 15.62 8.57
N PHE A 378 -1.51 16.58 7.70
CA PHE A 378 -1.30 17.97 8.11
C PHE A 378 -2.55 18.61 8.73
N ASP A 379 -3.72 18.39 8.14
CA ASP A 379 -4.99 18.94 8.64
C ASP A 379 -5.34 18.40 10.03
N HIS A 380 -5.02 17.13 10.32
CA HIS A 380 -5.44 16.46 11.54
C HIS A 380 -4.35 16.40 12.62
N LEU A 381 -3.09 16.76 12.33
CA LEU A 381 -1.98 16.77 13.29
C LEU A 381 -2.30 17.60 14.56
N VAL A 382 -3.13 18.62 14.41
CA VAL A 382 -3.55 19.53 15.49
C VAL A 382 -4.74 19.06 16.32
N ASP A 383 -5.38 17.94 15.94
CA ASP A 383 -6.65 17.52 16.57
C ASP A 383 -6.47 16.63 17.79
N ILE A 384 -5.45 15.79 17.82
CA ILE A 384 -5.21 14.83 18.91
C ILE A 384 -4.99 15.49 20.29
N PRO A 385 -4.31 16.65 20.44
CA PRO A 385 -4.16 17.33 21.73
C PRO A 385 -5.45 17.73 22.44
N LYS A 386 -6.58 17.80 21.71
CA LYS A 386 -7.79 18.46 22.20
C LYS A 386 -8.60 17.60 23.17
N THR A 387 -8.33 16.30 23.27
CA THR A 387 -9.17 15.38 24.03
C THR A 387 -8.51 14.78 25.27
N GLU A 388 -7.21 14.40 25.26
CA GLU A 388 -6.56 13.73 26.40
C GLU A 388 -5.01 13.90 26.47
N PRO A 389 -4.46 15.01 26.98
CA PRO A 389 -3.01 15.16 27.20
C PRO A 389 -2.50 14.41 28.45
N PRO A 390 -1.22 13.97 28.49
CA PRO A 390 -0.21 14.18 27.46
C PRO A 390 -0.20 13.08 26.37
N VAL A 391 0.14 13.44 25.13
CA VAL A 391 0.21 12.53 23.98
C VAL A 391 1.60 12.59 23.33
N PHE A 392 2.10 11.41 22.95
CA PHE A 392 3.27 11.26 22.10
C PHE A 392 2.80 10.92 20.69
N VAL A 393 3.03 11.84 19.75
CA VAL A 393 2.63 11.72 18.36
C VAL A 393 3.83 11.34 17.51
N LEU A 394 3.77 10.19 16.83
CA LEU A 394 4.65 9.84 15.72
C LEU A 394 3.93 10.13 14.41
N ALA A 395 4.47 11.03 13.60
CA ALA A 395 3.93 11.33 12.28
C ALA A 395 5.02 11.16 11.22
N HIS A 396 4.90 10.08 10.45
CA HIS A 396 5.70 9.89 9.25
C HIS A 396 4.95 10.49 8.06
N ILE A 397 5.61 11.31 7.26
CA ILE A 397 5.00 12.02 6.15
C ILE A 397 5.88 11.77 4.92
N MET A 398 5.31 11.16 3.87
CA MET A 398 6.01 10.84 2.62
C MET A 398 6.24 12.10 1.77
N LEU A 399 7.01 13.05 2.30
CA LEU A 399 7.35 14.31 1.65
C LEU A 399 8.77 14.72 2.04
N PRO A 400 9.64 15.05 1.07
CA PRO A 400 9.40 15.12 -0.37
C PRO A 400 9.47 13.75 -1.10
N HIS A 401 9.36 12.59 -0.43
CA HIS A 401 9.47 11.28 -1.08
C HIS A 401 8.55 11.09 -2.32
N PRO A 402 9.05 10.51 -3.44
CA PRO A 402 8.23 10.16 -4.61
C PRO A 402 7.05 9.21 -4.30
N PRO A 403 5.97 9.22 -5.08
CA PRO A 403 5.78 10.02 -6.28
C PRO A 403 5.37 11.45 -5.90
N PHE A 404 6.02 12.43 -6.52
CA PHE A 404 5.75 13.83 -6.21
C PHE A 404 4.36 14.24 -6.69
N VAL A 405 3.59 14.86 -5.79
CA VAL A 405 2.19 15.26 -6.03
C VAL A 405 1.93 16.74 -5.71
N PHE A 406 2.97 17.46 -5.30
CA PHE A 406 2.95 18.91 -5.07
C PHE A 406 4.07 19.59 -5.85
N ASP A 407 3.79 20.75 -6.42
CA ASP A 407 4.78 21.71 -6.92
C ASP A 407 5.34 22.54 -5.76
N THR A 408 6.37 23.32 -6.06
CA THR A 408 7.02 24.31 -5.17
C THR A 408 6.07 25.32 -4.53
N ASP A 409 4.95 25.67 -5.20
CA ASP A 409 3.92 26.57 -4.65
C ASP A 409 2.81 25.82 -3.89
N GLY A 410 2.95 24.49 -3.74
CA GLY A 410 1.96 23.61 -3.13
C GLY A 410 0.78 23.27 -4.05
N SER A 411 0.79 23.75 -5.31
CA SER A 411 -0.19 23.33 -6.30
C SER A 411 0.00 21.85 -6.68
N ARG A 412 -1.03 21.27 -7.28
CA ARG A 412 -1.01 19.86 -7.67
C ARG A 412 -0.17 19.67 -8.93
N ILE A 413 0.70 18.66 -8.91
CA ILE A 413 1.41 18.18 -10.10
C ILE A 413 1.03 16.76 -10.46
N ASP A 414 1.34 16.40 -11.69
CA ASP A 414 1.20 15.05 -12.23
C ASP A 414 2.33 14.80 -13.24
N LEU A 415 3.24 13.92 -12.86
CA LEU A 415 4.43 13.62 -13.66
C LEU A 415 4.17 12.54 -14.72
N GLY A 416 2.96 11.97 -14.79
CA GLY A 416 2.62 10.90 -15.72
C GLY A 416 3.44 9.61 -15.51
N ILE A 417 4.01 9.44 -14.30
CA ILE A 417 4.77 8.26 -13.89
C ILE A 417 3.84 7.24 -13.21
N PRO A 418 4.18 5.94 -13.22
CA PRO A 418 3.45 4.94 -12.45
C PRO A 418 3.48 5.29 -10.96
N PHE A 419 2.38 5.04 -10.25
CA PHE A 419 2.36 5.22 -8.80
C PHE A 419 3.10 4.07 -8.10
N THR A 420 4.16 4.41 -7.35
CA THR A 420 4.86 3.50 -6.43
C THR A 420 5.33 4.28 -5.21
N ILE A 421 5.14 3.70 -4.02
CA ILE A 421 5.62 4.26 -2.74
C ILE A 421 7.04 3.74 -2.43
N GLU A 422 7.47 2.63 -3.05
CA GLU A 422 8.86 2.19 -3.01
C GLU A 422 9.74 3.05 -3.91
N ASN A 423 11.07 3.05 -3.64
CA ASN A 423 12.07 3.77 -4.43
C ASN A 423 11.72 3.69 -5.92
N PRO A 424 11.54 4.84 -6.60
CA PRO A 424 11.06 4.81 -7.97
C PRO A 424 12.00 3.95 -8.82
N PRO A 425 11.48 3.21 -9.82
CA PRO A 425 12.35 2.71 -10.87
C PRO A 425 13.14 3.90 -11.44
N PRO A 426 14.42 3.70 -11.82
CA PRO A 426 15.22 4.76 -12.40
C PRO A 426 14.46 5.41 -13.56
N SER A 427 14.54 6.73 -13.66
CA SER A 427 13.92 7.54 -14.72
C SER A 427 14.06 6.87 -16.09
N PRO A 428 12.98 6.72 -16.88
CA PRO A 428 13.04 6.18 -18.24
C PRO A 428 13.98 6.96 -19.18
N ARG A 429 14.39 8.17 -18.81
CA ARG A 429 15.25 9.06 -19.61
C ARG A 429 16.69 9.16 -19.11
N GLY A 430 17.05 8.51 -17.98
CA GLY A 430 18.35 8.72 -17.35
C GLY A 430 18.57 10.16 -16.85
N GLU A 431 17.54 10.99 -16.88
CA GLU A 431 17.54 12.30 -16.24
C GLU A 431 17.16 12.07 -14.78
N GLU A 432 18.09 12.34 -13.86
CA GLU A 432 17.77 12.55 -12.44
C GLU A 432 16.58 13.50 -12.35
N TYR A 433 15.63 13.20 -11.46
CA TYR A 433 14.52 14.10 -11.15
C TYR A 433 15.12 15.46 -10.75
N ARG A 434 15.18 16.40 -11.70
CA ARG A 434 15.59 17.77 -11.44
C ARG A 434 14.43 18.41 -10.71
N MET A 435 14.65 18.68 -9.42
CA MET A 435 13.76 19.47 -8.57
C MET A 435 13.61 20.88 -9.11
#